data_AF-A0A7R9LSP1-F1
#
_entry.id   AF-A0A7R9LSP1-F1
#
_cell.length_a   1.000
_cell.length_b   1.000
_cell.length_c   1.000
_cell.angle_alpha   90.00
_cell.angle_beta   90.00
_cell.angle_gamma   90.00
#
_symmetry.space_group_name_H-M   'P 1'
#
loop_
_entity.id
_entity.type
_entity.pdbx_description
1 polymer ?
#
loop_
_entity_poly.entity_id
_entity_poly.type
_entity_poly.pdbx_seq_one_letter_code
_entity_poly.pdbx_strand_id
1 'polypeptide(L)'
;MVFGVPTVRRDVESYLVATLHNLIDNLSVDERQEAIIVVFIAETDLDYVTKTANELESQFGEHMDSGLLEVISPPASYYPNMSTITQTLGDPIDRVRWRSKQNLDFGYLMMYCQPKATYYVQLEDDILTKPSYLTKMKNFAVKASLEKKSWLILDF
;
A
#
# COMPACT_ATOMS: atom_id res chain seq x y z
N MET A 1 -1.42 12.45 -5.36
CA MET A 1 -1.81 11.68 -4.17
C MET A 1 -1.12 10.33 -4.26
N VAL A 2 -0.64 9.76 -3.15
CA VAL A 2 0.06 8.48 -3.17
C VAL A 2 -0.76 7.41 -2.44
N PHE A 3 -0.88 6.25 -3.08
CA PHE A 3 -1.59 5.08 -2.58
C PHE A 3 -0.56 4.01 -2.19
N GLY A 4 -0.51 3.66 -0.92
CA GLY A 4 0.32 2.55 -0.45
C GLY A 4 -0.48 1.26 -0.45
N VAL A 5 -0.01 0.24 -1.18
CA VAL A 5 -0.62 -1.10 -1.27
C VAL A 5 0.38 -2.14 -0.75
N PRO A 6 0.28 -2.56 0.52
CA PRO A 6 1.13 -3.61 1.07
C PRO A 6 0.58 -4.97 0.66
N THR A 7 1.48 -5.88 0.31
CA THR A 7 1.15 -7.28 0.01
C THR A 7 2.11 -8.20 0.76
N VAL A 8 1.59 -9.34 1.20
CA VAL A 8 2.32 -10.38 1.92
C VAL A 8 2.16 -11.69 1.17
N ARG A 9 3.09 -12.62 1.37
CA ARG A 9 3.01 -13.93 0.74
C ARG A 9 1.74 -14.65 1.17
N ARG A 10 0.95 -15.07 0.17
CA ARG A 10 -0.25 -15.91 0.34
C ARG A 10 -0.01 -17.29 -0.26
N ASP A 11 -0.56 -18.33 0.37
CA ASP A 11 -0.34 -19.74 -0.04
C ASP A 11 -1.23 -20.20 -1.20
N VAL A 12 -2.33 -19.51 -1.48
CA VAL A 12 -3.38 -19.98 -2.42
C VAL A 12 -3.48 -19.09 -3.65
N GLU A 13 -3.86 -17.83 -3.48
CA GLU A 13 -4.06 -16.89 -4.59
C GLU A 13 -3.74 -15.46 -4.14
N SER A 14 -3.11 -14.69 -5.03
CA SER A 14 -2.79 -13.28 -4.80
C SER A 14 -3.85 -12.40 -5.45
N TYR A 15 -4.60 -11.63 -4.65
CA TYR A 15 -5.59 -10.67 -5.15
C TYR A 15 -4.96 -9.37 -5.68
N LEU A 16 -3.66 -9.17 -5.44
CA LEU A 16 -2.93 -7.95 -5.76
C LEU A 16 -3.10 -7.53 -7.21
N VAL A 17 -2.94 -8.45 -8.16
CA VAL A 17 -3.05 -8.17 -9.60
C VAL A 17 -4.44 -7.65 -9.94
N ALA A 18 -5.50 -8.30 -9.43
CA ALA A 18 -6.88 -7.88 -9.66
C ALA A 18 -7.16 -6.51 -9.03
N THR A 19 -6.65 -6.26 -7.82
CA THR A 19 -6.78 -4.96 -7.14
C THR A 19 -6.03 -3.86 -7.90
N LEU A 20 -4.84 -4.12 -8.43
CA LEU A 20 -4.08 -3.13 -9.22
C LEU A 20 -4.77 -2.79 -10.54
N HIS A 21 -5.27 -3.78 -11.28
CA HIS A 21 -6.12 -3.52 -12.45
C HIS A 21 -7.31 -2.65 -12.07
N ASN A 22 -8.03 -3.03 -11.01
CA ASN A 22 -9.20 -2.28 -10.59
C ASN A 22 -8.87 -0.83 -10.15
N LEU A 23 -7.75 -0.61 -9.47
CA LEU A 23 -7.28 0.72 -9.09
C LEU A 23 -6.95 1.57 -10.30
N ILE A 24 -6.23 1.02 -11.28
CA ILE A 24 -5.73 1.76 -12.46
C ILE A 24 -6.87 2.03 -13.45
N ASP A 25 -7.74 1.05 -13.69
CA ASP A 25 -8.85 1.16 -14.65
C ASP A 25 -9.92 2.17 -14.19
N ASN A 26 -10.06 2.37 -12.89
CA ASN A 26 -10.99 3.35 -12.32
C ASN A 26 -10.41 4.77 -12.18
N LEU A 27 -9.14 4.99 -12.54
CA LEU A 27 -8.54 6.33 -12.66
C LEU A 27 -8.79 6.90 -14.05
N SER A 28 -9.25 8.15 -14.10
CA SER A 28 -9.27 8.92 -15.36
C SER A 28 -7.85 9.24 -15.84
N VAL A 29 -7.72 9.71 -17.09
CA VAL A 29 -6.42 10.13 -17.65
C VAL A 29 -5.75 11.22 -16.78
N ASP A 30 -6.53 12.20 -16.33
CA ASP A 30 -6.03 13.27 -15.47
C ASP A 30 -5.65 12.73 -14.08
N GLU A 31 -6.46 11.83 -13.51
CA GLU A 31 -6.16 11.23 -12.21
C GLU A 31 -4.88 10.38 -12.24
N ARG A 32 -4.60 9.68 -13.35
CA ARG A 32 -3.36 8.92 -13.53
C ARG A 32 -2.11 9.82 -13.50
N GLN A 33 -2.20 11.05 -14.01
CA GLN A 33 -1.07 12.00 -13.97
C GLN A 33 -0.79 12.55 -12.56
N GLU A 34 -1.78 12.48 -11.67
CA GLU A 34 -1.68 12.98 -10.30
C GLU A 34 -1.52 11.88 -9.24
N ALA A 35 -1.58 10.61 -9.65
CA ALA A 35 -1.53 9.44 -8.80
C ALA A 35 -0.15 8.80 -8.81
N ILE A 36 0.25 8.26 -7.66
CA ILE A 36 1.35 7.29 -7.55
C ILE A 36 0.80 6.12 -6.73
N ILE A 37 0.94 4.90 -7.24
CA ILE A 37 0.60 3.67 -6.54
C ILE A 37 1.92 3.02 -6.16
N VAL A 38 2.16 2.83 -4.87
CA VAL A 38 3.35 2.16 -4.36
C VAL A 38 2.94 0.80 -3.83
N VAL A 39 3.34 -0.25 -4.53
CA VAL A 39 3.20 -1.63 -4.08
C VAL A 39 4.38 -1.99 -3.20
N PHE A 40 4.09 -2.37 -1.96
CA PHE A 40 5.08 -2.81 -1.00
C PHE A 40 4.98 -4.31 -0.79
N ILE A 41 5.92 -5.05 -1.37
CA ILE A 41 6.08 -6.48 -1.14
C ILE A 41 6.71 -6.63 0.24
N ALA A 42 5.89 -6.88 1.26
CA ALA A 42 6.26 -6.92 2.67
C ALA A 42 6.97 -8.24 3.05
N GLU A 43 7.92 -8.67 2.22
CA GLU A 43 8.67 -9.91 2.35
C GLU A 43 10.17 -9.64 2.32
N THR A 44 10.94 -10.55 2.93
CA THR A 44 12.42 -10.47 2.96
C THR A 44 13.10 -11.56 2.17
N ASP A 45 12.35 -12.58 1.75
CA ASP A 45 12.80 -13.63 0.84
C ASP A 45 12.97 -13.03 -0.55
N LEU A 46 14.23 -12.87 -0.96
CA LEU A 46 14.58 -12.22 -2.24
C LEU A 46 14.07 -12.98 -3.45
N ASP A 47 13.95 -14.31 -3.39
CA ASP A 47 13.45 -15.11 -4.50
C ASP A 47 11.95 -14.83 -4.69
N TYR A 48 11.20 -14.77 -3.59
CA TYR A 48 9.79 -14.40 -3.63
C TYR A 48 9.60 -12.96 -4.11
N VAL A 49 10.34 -12.00 -3.54
CA VAL A 49 10.26 -10.58 -3.92
C VAL A 49 10.55 -10.41 -5.41
N THR A 50 11.63 -11.02 -5.91
CA THR A 50 12.02 -10.92 -7.32
C THR A 50 10.96 -11.54 -8.22
N LYS A 51 10.42 -12.70 -7.85
CA LYS A 51 9.35 -13.35 -8.61
C LYS A 51 8.11 -12.46 -8.71
N THR A 52 7.66 -11.90 -7.59
CA THR A 52 6.47 -11.03 -7.57
C THR A 52 6.73 -9.71 -8.30
N ALA A 53 7.92 -9.12 -8.18
CA ALA A 53 8.28 -7.92 -8.93
C ALA A 53 8.26 -8.15 -10.44
N ASN A 54 8.84 -9.27 -10.91
CA ASN A 54 8.84 -9.63 -12.33
C ASN A 54 7.41 -9.90 -12.86
N GLU A 55 6.55 -10.53 -12.04
CA GLU A 55 5.15 -10.74 -12.39
C GLU A 55 4.42 -9.39 -12.56
N LEU A 56 4.62 -8.45 -11.64
CA LEU A 56 4.04 -7.11 -11.75
C LEU A 56 4.60 -6.33 -12.94
N GLU A 57 5.91 -6.41 -13.20
CA GLU A 57 6.53 -5.76 -14.36
C GLU A 57 5.95 -6.30 -15.68
N SER A 58 5.74 -7.61 -15.77
CA SER A 58 5.16 -8.24 -16.96
C SER A 58 3.73 -7.78 -17.28
N GLN A 59 2.95 -7.39 -16.26
CA GLN A 59 1.55 -7.00 -16.40
C GLN A 59 1.34 -5.49 -16.41
N PHE A 60 2.20 -4.73 -15.73
CA PHE A 60 2.03 -3.30 -15.47
C PHE A 60 3.24 -2.46 -15.90
N GLY A 61 4.14 -3.00 -16.72
CA GLY A 61 5.38 -2.33 -17.15
C GLY A 61 5.17 -0.89 -17.66
N GLU A 62 4.15 -0.65 -18.49
CA GLU A 62 3.83 0.71 -18.98
C GLU A 62 3.48 1.69 -17.84
N HIS A 63 2.83 1.20 -16.77
CA HIS A 63 2.50 2.00 -15.60
C HIS A 63 3.71 2.23 -14.69
N MET A 64 4.67 1.32 -14.68
CA MET A 64 5.95 1.52 -14.01
C MET A 64 6.83 2.53 -14.75
N ASP A 65 6.93 2.41 -16.07
CA ASP A 65 7.71 3.32 -16.92
C ASP A 65 7.19 4.75 -16.87
N SER A 66 5.87 4.93 -16.77
CA SER A 66 5.24 6.25 -16.61
C SER A 66 5.35 6.83 -15.20
N GLY A 67 5.81 6.05 -14.21
CA GLY A 67 5.90 6.46 -12.81
C GLY A 67 4.56 6.42 -12.05
N LEU A 68 3.50 5.87 -12.65
CA LEU A 68 2.21 5.67 -11.97
C LEU A 68 2.32 4.55 -10.92
N LEU A 69 3.10 3.51 -11.19
CA LEU A 69 3.28 2.35 -10.31
C LEU A 69 4.73 2.20 -9.90
N GLU A 70 4.98 2.09 -8.60
CA GLU A 70 6.30 1.75 -8.05
C GLU A 70 6.21 0.47 -7.24
N VAL A 71 7.23 -0.38 -7.32
CA VAL A 71 7.32 -1.63 -6.54
C VAL A 71 8.54 -1.55 -5.64
N ILE A 72 8.33 -1.77 -4.34
CA ILE A 72 9.38 -1.75 -3.33
C ILE A 72 9.28 -2.95 -2.40
N SER A 73 10.40 -3.27 -1.75
CA SER A 73 10.47 -4.23 -0.66
C SER A 73 11.39 -3.69 0.45
N PRO A 74 11.23 -4.14 1.70
CA PRO A 74 12.07 -3.71 2.81
C PRO A 74 13.35 -4.56 2.86
N PRO A 75 14.50 -3.99 3.26
CA PRO A 75 15.65 -4.81 3.63
C PRO A 75 15.33 -5.62 4.88
N ALA A 76 15.87 -6.85 5.00
CA ALA A 76 15.66 -7.69 6.18
C ALA A 76 16.06 -7.00 7.50
N SER A 77 17.06 -6.12 7.46
CA SER A 77 17.53 -5.32 8.61
C SER A 77 16.52 -4.29 9.12
N TYR A 78 15.46 -4.00 8.37
CA TYR A 78 14.39 -3.12 8.82
C TYR A 78 13.59 -3.73 9.97
N TYR A 79 13.38 -5.05 9.95
CA TYR A 79 12.59 -5.72 10.98
C TYR A 79 13.42 -5.98 12.24
N PRO A 80 12.91 -5.61 13.43
CA PRO A 80 13.54 -5.96 14.70
C PRO A 80 13.40 -7.47 14.96
N ASN A 81 14.08 -7.96 15.99
CA ASN A 81 13.89 -9.33 16.42
C ASN A 81 12.46 -9.55 16.97
N MET A 82 11.62 -10.26 16.21
CA MET A 82 10.23 -10.57 16.55
C MET A 82 10.07 -11.79 17.47
N SER A 83 11.16 -12.47 17.84
CA SER A 83 11.11 -13.65 18.72
C SER A 83 10.75 -13.30 20.15
N THR A 84 11.05 -12.09 20.61
CA THR A 84 10.89 -11.62 22.00
C THR A 84 9.69 -10.70 22.19
N ILE A 85 8.69 -10.77 21.32
CA ILE A 85 7.54 -9.86 21.39
C ILE A 85 6.67 -10.12 22.63
N THR A 86 6.27 -9.06 23.31
CA THR A 86 5.39 -9.16 24.47
C THR A 86 3.99 -9.56 24.04
N GLN A 87 3.47 -10.64 24.61
CA GLN A 87 2.08 -11.03 24.41
C GLN A 87 1.16 -10.02 25.10
N THR A 88 0.19 -9.50 24.37
CA THR A 88 -0.79 -8.52 24.86
C THR A 88 -2.20 -9.01 24.60
N LEU A 89 -3.18 -8.55 25.39
CA LEU A 89 -4.62 -8.78 25.18
C LEU A 89 -5.05 -10.26 25.08
N GLY A 90 -4.23 -11.20 25.54
CA GLY A 90 -4.53 -12.63 25.50
C GLY A 90 -4.43 -13.30 24.11
N ASP A 91 -3.95 -12.58 23.10
CA ASP A 91 -3.84 -13.11 21.74
C ASP A 91 -2.74 -14.19 21.62
N PRO A 92 -2.90 -15.19 20.74
CA PRO A 92 -1.83 -16.13 20.41
C PRO A 92 -0.57 -15.39 19.91
N ILE A 93 0.61 -15.88 20.30
CA ILE A 93 1.87 -15.20 20.01
C ILE A 93 2.11 -14.95 18.51
N ASP A 94 1.66 -15.88 17.65
CA ASP A 94 1.80 -15.73 16.20
C ASP A 94 0.90 -14.62 15.64
N ARG A 95 -0.29 -14.43 16.23
CA ARG A 95 -1.18 -13.31 15.88
C ARG A 95 -0.57 -11.98 16.32
N VAL A 96 0.05 -11.94 17.51
CA VAL A 96 0.76 -10.75 17.99
C VAL A 96 1.92 -10.41 17.05
N ARG A 97 2.77 -11.39 16.70
CA ARG A 97 3.86 -11.21 15.74
C ARG A 97 3.37 -10.69 14.39
N TRP A 98 2.31 -11.28 13.85
CA TRP A 98 1.71 -10.87 12.58
C TRP A 98 1.27 -9.39 12.62
N ARG A 99 0.48 -9.00 13.63
CA ARG A 99 -0.02 -7.62 13.75
C ARG A 99 1.10 -6.61 14.02
N SER A 100 2.10 -7.00 14.79
CA SER A 100 3.25 -6.14 15.03
C SER A 100 4.13 -5.97 13.79
N LYS A 101 4.32 -7.02 12.99
CA LYS A 101 4.97 -6.91 11.68
C LYS A 101 4.18 -5.98 10.76
N GLN A 102 2.87 -6.16 10.66
CA GLN A 102 1.99 -5.33 9.84
C GLN A 102 2.09 -3.84 10.19
N ASN A 103 2.20 -3.49 11.47
CA ASN A 103 2.41 -2.09 11.88
C ASN A 103 3.76 -1.54 11.38
N LEU A 104 4.81 -2.35 11.37
CA LEU A 104 6.11 -1.98 10.79
C LEU A 104 5.99 -1.84 9.27
N ASP A 105 5.30 -2.77 8.61
CA ASP A 105 5.05 -2.74 7.17
C ASP A 105 4.38 -1.43 6.74
N PHE A 106 3.32 -1.02 7.45
CA PHE A 106 2.62 0.24 7.22
C PHE A 106 3.53 1.44 7.50
N GLY A 107 4.33 1.39 8.57
CA GLY A 107 5.30 2.43 8.90
C GLY A 107 6.34 2.64 7.78
N TYR A 108 6.93 1.57 7.27
CA TYR A 108 7.90 1.63 6.16
C TYR A 108 7.29 2.24 4.91
N LEU A 109 6.11 1.74 4.53
CA LEU A 109 5.40 2.19 3.34
C LEU A 109 5.01 3.67 3.46
N MET A 110 4.49 4.10 4.61
CA MET A 110 4.20 5.51 4.89
C MET A 110 5.46 6.38 4.78
N MET A 111 6.59 5.94 5.34
CA MET A 111 7.86 6.67 5.27
C MET A 111 8.35 6.83 3.83
N TYR A 112 8.29 5.77 3.03
CA TYR A 112 8.69 5.82 1.62
C TYR A 112 7.78 6.74 0.79
N CYS A 113 6.48 6.75 1.09
CA CYS A 113 5.49 7.55 0.38
C CYS A 113 5.45 9.02 0.82
N GLN A 114 5.91 9.35 2.03
CA GLN A 114 5.83 10.69 2.61
C GLN A 114 6.34 11.82 1.71
N PRO A 115 7.51 11.72 1.04
CA PRO A 115 8.00 12.81 0.20
C PRO A 115 7.32 12.89 -1.18
N LYS A 116 6.47 11.92 -1.56
CA LYS A 116 5.97 11.77 -2.93
C LYS A 116 4.70 12.58 -3.21
N ALA A 117 3.86 12.83 -2.22
CA ALA A 117 2.64 13.60 -2.41
C ALA A 117 2.14 14.22 -1.09
N THR A 118 1.30 15.24 -1.22
CA THR A 118 0.65 15.92 -0.08
C THR A 118 -0.30 15.02 0.71
N TYR A 119 -0.94 14.06 0.04
CA TYR A 119 -1.93 13.15 0.62
C TYR A 119 -1.48 11.70 0.41
N TYR A 120 -1.60 10.91 1.48
CA TYR A 120 -1.30 9.49 1.51
C TYR A 120 -2.55 8.69 1.87
N VAL A 121 -2.75 7.55 1.20
CA VAL A 121 -3.83 6.60 1.50
C VAL A 121 -3.23 5.20 1.67
N GLN A 122 -3.44 4.60 2.84
CA GLN A 122 -3.13 3.19 3.11
C GLN A 122 -4.27 2.33 2.57
N LEU A 123 -3.97 1.43 1.64
CA LEU A 123 -4.91 0.46 1.10
C LEU A 123 -4.54 -0.95 1.55
N GLU A 124 -5.44 -1.90 1.30
CA GLU A 124 -5.20 -3.35 1.35
C GLU A 124 -5.06 -3.90 -0.08
N ASP A 125 -4.48 -5.08 -0.24
CA ASP A 125 -4.22 -5.73 -1.55
C ASP A 125 -5.41 -6.55 -2.08
N ASP A 126 -6.58 -6.45 -1.46
CA ASP A 126 -7.81 -7.16 -1.79
C ASP A 126 -9.07 -6.27 -1.80
N ILE A 127 -8.91 -5.05 -2.31
CA ILE A 127 -10.01 -4.07 -2.42
C ILE A 127 -10.54 -3.91 -3.86
N LEU A 128 -11.74 -3.34 -3.95
CA LEU A 128 -12.34 -2.84 -5.18
C LEU A 128 -12.68 -1.36 -5.03
N THR A 129 -12.35 -0.58 -6.06
CA THR A 129 -12.62 0.85 -6.19
C THR A 129 -13.79 1.12 -7.12
N LYS A 130 -14.29 2.36 -7.04
CA LYS A 130 -15.27 2.92 -7.96
C LYS A 130 -14.61 3.97 -8.85
N PRO A 131 -15.13 4.24 -10.05
CA PRO A 131 -14.62 5.32 -10.89
C PRO A 131 -14.51 6.66 -10.14
N SER A 132 -13.41 7.37 -10.43
CA SER A 132 -13.10 8.70 -9.88
C SER A 132 -12.94 8.74 -8.36
N TYR A 133 -12.48 7.64 -7.76
CA TYR A 133 -12.23 7.54 -6.33
C TYR A 133 -11.17 8.56 -5.85
N LEU A 134 -10.12 8.79 -6.66
CA LEU A 134 -9.07 9.76 -6.33
C LEU A 134 -9.65 11.17 -6.17
N THR A 135 -10.39 11.65 -7.17
CA THR A 135 -11.00 12.99 -7.14
C THR A 135 -11.92 13.15 -5.94
N LYS A 136 -12.74 12.15 -5.64
CA LYS A 136 -13.65 12.16 -4.48
C LYS A 136 -12.87 12.29 -3.16
N MET A 137 -11.83 11.49 -2.98
CA MET A 137 -10.96 11.55 -1.80
C MET A 137 -10.22 12.88 -1.67
N LYS A 138 -9.62 13.36 -2.76
CA LYS A 138 -8.89 14.62 -2.79
C LYS A 138 -9.81 15.80 -2.44
N ASN A 139 -11.01 15.86 -3.02
CA ASN A 139 -11.99 16.91 -2.73
C ASN A 139 -12.43 16.89 -1.26
N PHE A 140 -12.66 15.70 -0.69
CA PHE A 140 -12.97 15.58 0.73
C PHE A 140 -11.82 16.09 1.62
N ALA A 141 -10.59 15.65 1.33
CA ALA A 141 -9.40 16.05 2.11
C ALA A 141 -9.15 17.57 2.05
N VAL A 142 -9.28 18.18 0.87
CA VAL A 142 -9.17 19.64 0.69
C VAL A 142 -10.24 20.37 1.49
N LYS A 143 -11.51 19.97 1.37
CA LYS A 143 -12.61 20.58 2.11
C LYS A 143 -12.38 20.52 3.62
N ALA A 144 -11.98 19.35 4.13
CA ALA A 144 -11.80 19.17 5.55
C ALA A 144 -10.53 19.89 6.09
N SER A 145 -9.51 20.08 5.25
CA SER A 145 -8.34 20.91 5.56
C SER A 145 -8.72 22.39 5.72
N LEU A 146 -9.64 22.90 4.89
CA LEU A 146 -10.17 24.27 5.01
C LEU A 146 -10.95 24.47 6.30
N GLU A 147 -11.60 23.42 6.81
CA GLU A 147 -12.31 23.41 8.09
C GLU A 147 -11.36 23.33 9.31
N LYS A 148 -10.03 23.30 9.10
CA LYS A 148 -8.98 23.25 10.14
C LYS A 148 -9.14 22.10 11.15
N LYS A 149 -9.67 20.96 10.72
CA LYS A 149 -9.75 19.76 11.58
C LYS A 149 -8.34 19.22 11.86
N SER A 150 -8.08 18.86 13.11
CA SER A 150 -6.78 18.31 13.54
C SER A 150 -6.55 16.87 13.10
N TRP A 151 -7.60 16.13 12.77
CA TRP A 151 -7.57 14.77 12.23
C TRP A 151 -8.80 14.55 11.33
N LEU A 152 -8.65 13.68 10.35
CA LEU A 152 -9.68 13.36 9.36
C LEU A 152 -9.91 11.85 9.34
N ILE A 153 -11.16 11.44 9.40
CA ILE A 153 -11.58 10.07 9.10
C ILE A 153 -12.43 10.13 7.84
N LEU A 154 -12.09 9.27 6.89
CA LEU A 154 -12.78 9.08 5.63
C LEU A 154 -13.32 7.65 5.65
N ASP A 155 -14.64 7.51 5.69
CA ASP A 155 -15.36 6.24 5.74
C ASP A 155 -16.29 6.16 4.51
N PHE A 156 -16.43 4.98 3.91
CA PHE A 156 -17.15 4.75 2.65
C PHE A 156 -18.09 3.56 2.72
#